data_AF-A0AB33CI23-F1
#
_entry.id   AF-A0AB33CI23-F1
#
_cell.length_a   1.000
_cell.length_b   1.000
_cell.length_c   1.000
_cell.angle_alpha   90.00
_cell.angle_beta   90.00
_cell.angle_gamma   90.00
#
_symmetry.space_group_name_H-M   'P 1'
#
loop_
_entity.id
_entity.type
_entity.pdbx_description
1 polymer ?
#
loop_
_entity_poly.entity_id
_entity_poly.type
_entity_poly.pdbx_seq_one_letter_code
_entity_poly.pdbx_strand_id
1 'polypeptide(L)'
;MSSFRERRQRVTDDATTAPLELLEMTAPSFGAVLRIVNDTRDWLSNGNTYKAYRFRFTPPADQAGQTPRAQLELDNAGRGITDDLERVQPNEMVMCRYLITDRAQPDVIARRFYLPLTQVRAAGPLITAQIGVDFFMRQQAVKLRANPHTLPGIF
;
A
#
# COMPACT_ATOMS: atom_id res chain seq x y z
N MET A 1 23.76 18.62 -9.65
CA MET A 1 22.45 17.95 -9.57
C MET A 1 22.09 17.82 -8.10
N SER A 2 21.02 18.49 -7.65
CA SER A 2 20.63 18.49 -6.24
C SER A 2 19.94 17.19 -5.84
N SER A 3 20.37 16.59 -4.72
CA SER A 3 19.83 15.31 -4.23
C SER A 3 18.41 15.48 -3.67
N PHE A 4 17.62 14.39 -3.61
CA PHE A 4 16.28 14.42 -2.98
C PHE A 4 16.33 15.04 -1.58
N ARG A 5 17.30 14.66 -0.73
CA ARG A 5 17.43 15.18 0.63
C ARG A 5 17.66 16.69 0.68
N GLU A 6 18.47 17.23 -0.21
CA GLU A 6 18.78 18.67 -0.29
C GLU A 6 17.53 19.48 -0.65
N ARG A 7 16.71 18.98 -1.57
CA ARG A 7 15.42 19.62 -1.92
C ARG A 7 14.39 19.58 -0.80
N ARG A 8 14.52 18.64 0.15
CA ARG A 8 13.68 18.50 1.35
C ARG A 8 14.15 19.34 2.55
N GLN A 9 15.22 20.11 2.44
CA GLN A 9 15.67 21.03 3.50
C GLN A 9 14.92 22.38 3.52
N ARG A 10 13.88 22.52 2.68
CA ARG A 10 13.06 23.73 2.61
C ARG A 10 12.11 23.81 3.80
N VAL A 11 11.84 25.04 4.23
CA VAL A 11 10.92 25.33 5.35
C VAL A 11 9.45 25.16 4.91
N THR A 12 9.15 25.40 3.64
CA THR A 12 7.82 25.22 3.05
C THR A 12 7.89 24.35 1.80
N ASP A 13 6.92 23.43 1.70
CA ASP A 13 6.68 22.64 0.51
C ASP A 13 5.46 23.19 -0.24
N ASP A 14 5.67 23.65 -1.47
CA ASP A 14 4.58 24.04 -2.36
C ASP A 14 4.15 22.83 -3.21
N ALA A 15 3.02 22.94 -3.91
CA ALA A 15 2.50 21.87 -4.78
C ALA A 15 3.50 21.40 -5.85
N THR A 16 4.53 22.19 -6.17
CA THR A 16 5.60 21.84 -7.12
C THR A 16 6.81 21.19 -6.46
N THR A 17 6.97 21.29 -5.14
CA THR A 17 8.15 20.81 -4.39
C THR A 17 7.81 19.72 -3.36
N ALA A 18 6.52 19.53 -3.09
CA ALA A 18 6.01 18.42 -2.30
C ALA A 18 6.44 17.07 -2.90
N PRO A 19 6.71 16.06 -2.05
CA PRO A 19 7.12 14.76 -2.52
C PRO A 19 5.97 14.10 -3.28
N LEU A 20 6.31 13.26 -4.24
CA LEU A 20 5.35 12.47 -4.98
C LEU A 20 5.18 11.12 -4.29
N GLU A 21 3.95 10.80 -3.92
CA GLU A 21 3.59 9.56 -3.24
C GLU A 21 2.98 8.60 -4.27
N LEU A 22 3.61 7.45 -4.47
CA LEU A 22 3.15 6.40 -5.36
C LEU A 22 2.75 5.19 -4.54
N LEU A 23 1.73 4.47 -5.02
CA LEU A 23 1.26 3.24 -4.42
C LEU A 23 1.17 2.17 -5.50
N GLU A 24 1.76 1.00 -5.23
CA GLU A 24 1.58 -0.21 -6.02
C GLU A 24 0.85 -1.24 -5.16
N MET A 25 -0.29 -1.75 -5.62
CA MET A 25 -1.05 -2.79 -4.93
C MET A 25 -1.05 -4.08 -5.76
N THR A 26 -0.84 -5.19 -5.07
CA THR A 26 -0.70 -6.52 -5.68
C THR A 26 -1.49 -7.54 -4.88
N ALA A 27 -2.23 -8.39 -5.57
CA ALA A 27 -2.94 -9.53 -5.01
C ALA A 27 -2.99 -10.63 -6.08
N PRO A 28 -2.97 -11.93 -5.70
CA PRO A 28 -3.13 -13.04 -6.65
C PRO A 28 -4.35 -12.94 -7.59
N SER A 29 -5.43 -12.33 -7.13
CA SER A 29 -6.68 -12.09 -7.87
C SER A 29 -6.62 -10.91 -8.84
N PHE A 30 -5.64 -10.02 -8.72
CA PHE A 30 -5.51 -8.87 -9.61
C PHE A 30 -4.99 -9.32 -10.98
N GLY A 31 -5.65 -8.87 -12.06
CA GLY A 31 -5.16 -9.11 -13.42
C GLY A 31 -3.83 -8.41 -13.72
N ALA A 32 -3.54 -7.31 -13.01
CA ALA A 32 -2.28 -6.58 -13.08
C ALA A 32 -2.02 -5.81 -11.78
N VAL A 33 -0.77 -5.37 -11.57
CA VAL A 33 -0.42 -4.50 -10.45
C VAL A 33 -1.14 -3.16 -10.58
N LEU A 34 -1.97 -2.82 -9.58
CA LEU A 34 -2.67 -1.55 -9.54
C LEU A 34 -1.70 -0.45 -9.10
N ARG A 35 -1.53 0.58 -9.94
CA ARG A 35 -0.55 1.65 -9.74
C ARG A 35 -1.21 3.01 -9.71
N ILE A 36 -1.09 3.69 -8.59
CA ILE A 36 -1.72 4.98 -8.37
C ILE A 36 -0.75 6.00 -7.78
N VAL A 37 -1.04 7.27 -7.99
CA VAL A 37 -0.23 8.40 -7.52
C VAL A 37 -1.11 9.45 -6.85
N ASN A 38 -0.65 9.97 -5.71
CA ASN A 38 -1.33 11.03 -4.96
C ASN A 38 -1.13 12.39 -5.62
N ASP A 39 -1.71 12.57 -6.81
CA ASP A 39 -1.64 13.82 -7.57
C ASP A 39 -2.90 13.98 -8.42
N THR A 40 -3.03 15.12 -9.11
CA THR A 40 -4.14 15.38 -10.04
C THR A 40 -3.86 14.91 -11.47
N ARG A 41 -2.62 14.54 -11.77
CA ARG A 41 -2.16 14.09 -13.09
C ARG A 41 -1.52 12.70 -13.02
N ASP A 42 -1.64 11.95 -14.12
CA ASP A 42 -0.96 10.67 -14.26
C ASP A 42 0.56 10.90 -14.35
N TRP A 43 1.35 9.94 -13.85
CA TRP A 43 2.80 9.99 -13.84
C TRP A 43 3.41 8.74 -14.46
N LEU A 44 4.52 8.90 -15.17
CA LEU A 44 5.36 7.79 -15.60
C LEU A 44 6.55 7.68 -14.64
N SER A 45 6.77 6.50 -14.09
CA SER A 45 7.96 6.20 -13.27
C SER A 45 8.44 4.78 -13.56
N ASN A 46 9.73 4.65 -13.88
CA ASN A 46 10.41 3.40 -14.18
C ASN A 46 9.67 2.56 -15.25
N GLY A 47 9.17 3.23 -16.30
CA GLY A 47 8.40 2.59 -17.39
C GLY A 47 6.97 2.19 -17.03
N ASN A 48 6.51 2.43 -15.80
CA ASN A 48 5.16 2.13 -15.36
C ASN A 48 4.32 3.40 -15.26
N THR A 49 3.08 3.33 -15.74
CA THR A 49 2.12 4.43 -15.61
C THR A 49 1.39 4.34 -14.29
N TYR A 50 1.47 5.41 -13.50
CA TYR A 50 0.74 5.61 -12.27
C TYR A 50 -0.44 6.53 -12.52
N LYS A 51 -1.64 6.04 -12.20
CA LYS A 51 -2.87 6.80 -12.41
C LYS A 51 -3.14 7.76 -11.26
N ALA A 52 -3.61 8.97 -11.58
CA ALA A 52 -3.97 9.97 -10.60
C ALA A 52 -5.16 9.52 -9.76
N TYR A 53 -4.90 9.18 -8.49
CA TYR A 53 -5.92 8.94 -7.48
C TYR A 53 -5.48 9.59 -6.19
N ARG A 54 -6.35 10.44 -5.63
CA ARG A 54 -6.10 11.02 -4.33
C ARG A 54 -6.26 9.95 -3.27
N PHE A 55 -5.23 9.82 -2.45
CA PHE A 55 -5.28 8.96 -1.28
C PHE A 55 -4.62 9.67 -0.10
N ARG A 56 -5.00 9.23 1.10
CA ARG A 56 -4.47 9.71 2.37
C ARG A 56 -3.85 8.53 3.09
N PHE A 57 -2.57 8.65 3.37
CA PHE A 57 -1.86 7.73 4.25
C PHE A 57 -1.76 8.35 5.64
N THR A 58 -2.44 7.75 6.62
CA THR A 58 -2.35 8.13 8.02
C THR A 58 -1.36 7.18 8.70
N PRO A 59 -0.17 7.66 9.11
CA PRO A 59 0.80 6.82 9.81
C PRO A 59 0.21 6.32 11.15
N PRO A 60 0.73 5.21 11.69
CA PRO A 60 0.24 4.69 12.96
C PRO A 60 0.49 5.71 14.09
N ALA A 61 -0.53 5.92 14.92
CA ALA A 61 -0.35 6.63 16.17
C ALA A 61 0.38 5.74 17.17
N ASP A 62 1.40 6.29 17.83
CA ASP A 62 2.11 5.60 18.91
C ASP A 62 1.32 5.77 20.21
N GLN A 63 0.49 4.78 20.54
CA GLN A 63 -0.27 4.73 21.78
C GLN A 63 0.11 3.48 22.57
N ALA A 64 0.48 3.67 23.83
CA ALA A 64 0.90 2.60 24.71
C ALA A 64 -0.19 1.50 24.83
N GLY A 65 0.20 0.25 24.56
CA GLY A 65 -0.68 -0.92 24.69
C GLY A 65 -1.53 -1.25 23.45
N GLN A 66 -1.46 -0.47 22.36
CA GLN A 66 -2.11 -0.79 21.10
C GLN A 66 -1.10 -1.23 20.04
N THR A 67 -1.48 -2.20 19.21
CA THR A 67 -0.69 -2.55 18.02
C THR A 67 -0.79 -1.40 17.01
N PRO A 68 0.33 -0.82 16.56
CA PRO A 68 0.31 0.30 15.64
C PRO A 68 -0.34 -0.11 14.32
N ARG A 69 -1.37 0.63 13.90
CA ARG A 69 -2.06 0.45 12.62
C ARG A 69 -2.03 1.74 11.84
N ALA A 70 -1.51 1.69 10.62
CA ALA A 70 -1.67 2.78 9.68
C ALA A 70 -3.01 2.62 8.94
N GLN A 71 -3.54 3.72 8.44
CA GLN A 71 -4.77 3.74 7.65
C GLN A 71 -4.48 4.32 6.28
N LEU A 72 -4.98 3.65 5.25
CA LEU A 72 -4.97 4.14 3.88
C LEU A 72 -6.41 4.40 3.47
N GLU A 73 -6.66 5.62 3.01
CA GLU A 73 -7.97 6.03 2.50
C GLU A 73 -7.78 6.49 1.06
N LEU A 74 -8.64 6.04 0.17
CA LEU A 74 -8.56 6.32 -1.25
C LEU A 74 -9.92 6.77 -1.77
N ASP A 75 -9.93 7.81 -2.57
CA ASP A 75 -11.14 8.28 -3.24
C ASP A 75 -11.52 7.32 -4.39
N ASN A 76 -12.74 6.81 -4.33
CA ASN A 76 -13.31 5.83 -5.26
C ASN A 76 -14.02 6.48 -6.46
N ALA A 77 -13.81 7.77 -6.73
CA ALA A 77 -14.45 8.46 -7.85
C ALA A 77 -14.08 7.87 -9.23
N GLY A 78 -14.89 6.93 -9.72
CA GLY A 78 -15.23 6.73 -11.14
C GLY A 78 -14.18 6.11 -12.06
N ARG A 79 -13.17 5.40 -11.55
CA ARG A 79 -12.09 4.87 -12.41
C ARG A 79 -11.74 3.39 -12.21
N GLY A 80 -12.70 2.53 -11.82
CA GLY A 80 -12.55 1.06 -11.92
C GLY A 80 -11.63 0.37 -10.91
N ILE A 81 -11.09 1.07 -9.90
CA ILE A 81 -10.34 0.42 -8.81
C ILE A 81 -11.24 -0.54 -8.01
N THR A 82 -12.53 -0.21 -7.90
CA THR A 82 -13.50 -1.06 -7.21
C THR A 82 -13.57 -2.45 -7.81
N ASP A 83 -13.59 -2.56 -9.14
CA ASP A 83 -13.70 -3.85 -9.85
C ASP A 83 -12.51 -4.78 -9.53
N ASP A 84 -11.29 -4.23 -9.46
CA ASP A 84 -10.11 -5.01 -9.09
C ASP A 84 -10.13 -5.41 -7.60
N LEU A 85 -10.62 -4.53 -6.72
CA LEU A 85 -10.78 -4.82 -5.29
C LEU A 85 -11.91 -5.81 -5.00
N GLU A 86 -12.98 -5.82 -5.79
CA GLU A 86 -14.11 -6.74 -5.66
C GLU A 86 -13.76 -8.16 -6.11
N ARG A 87 -12.75 -8.31 -6.99
CA ARG A 87 -12.22 -9.62 -7.39
C ARG A 87 -11.43 -10.32 -6.28
N VAL A 88 -10.98 -9.57 -5.27
CA VAL A 88 -10.19 -10.10 -4.17
C VAL A 88 -10.99 -11.14 -3.40
N GLN A 89 -10.45 -12.34 -3.31
CA GLN A 89 -11.12 -13.43 -2.61
C GLN A 89 -11.16 -13.17 -1.09
N PRO A 90 -12.14 -13.73 -0.37
CA PRO A 90 -12.15 -13.68 1.09
C PRO A 90 -10.83 -14.21 1.66
N ASN A 91 -10.24 -13.46 2.61
CA ASN A 91 -8.95 -13.77 3.27
C ASN A 91 -7.71 -13.71 2.36
N GLU A 92 -7.84 -13.22 1.14
CA GLU A 92 -6.68 -12.94 0.30
C GLU A 92 -5.93 -11.70 0.80
N MET A 93 -4.60 -11.79 0.80
CA MET A 93 -3.75 -10.70 1.25
C MET A 93 -3.39 -9.80 0.08
N VAL A 94 -3.73 -8.52 0.21
CA VAL A 94 -3.28 -7.48 -0.71
C VAL A 94 -1.98 -6.89 -0.18
N MET A 95 -0.90 -7.03 -0.94
CA MET A 95 0.39 -6.43 -0.63
C MET A 95 0.48 -5.06 -1.29
N CYS A 96 0.83 -4.06 -0.50
CA CYS A 96 0.98 -2.69 -0.95
C CYS A 96 2.44 -2.24 -0.83
N ARG A 97 2.92 -1.53 -1.84
CA ARG A 97 4.22 -0.88 -1.85
C ARG A 97 4.02 0.62 -1.89
N TYR A 98 4.42 1.29 -0.83
CA TYR A 98 4.37 2.73 -0.73
C TYR A 98 5.72 3.33 -1.09
N LEU A 99 5.76 4.16 -2.12
CA LEU A 99 6.97 4.75 -2.68
C LEU A 99 6.91 6.26 -2.54
N ILE A 100 8.00 6.85 -2.08
CA ILE A 100 8.15 8.30 -2.04
C ILE A 100 9.25 8.69 -3.02
N THR A 101 8.92 9.57 -3.94
CA THR A 101 9.85 10.10 -4.95
C THR A 101 9.68 11.62 -5.07
N ASP A 102 10.44 12.20 -5.98
CA ASP A 102 10.39 13.62 -6.30
C ASP A 102 9.61 13.85 -7.59
N ARG A 103 8.84 14.94 -7.67
CA ARG A 103 8.15 15.35 -8.90
C ARG A 103 9.13 15.62 -10.05
N ALA A 104 10.33 16.13 -9.80
CA ALA A 104 11.28 16.42 -10.89
C ALA A 104 12.04 15.17 -11.38
N GLN A 105 12.10 14.11 -10.58
CA GLN A 105 12.81 12.87 -10.89
C GLN A 105 11.98 11.67 -10.43
N PRO A 106 10.82 11.40 -11.08
CA PRO A 106 9.87 10.39 -10.62
C PRO A 106 10.44 8.95 -10.67
N ASP A 107 11.50 8.73 -11.45
CA ASP A 107 12.18 7.43 -11.53
C ASP A 107 13.06 7.15 -10.29
N VAL A 108 13.53 8.20 -9.62
CA VAL A 108 14.43 8.10 -8.46
C VAL A 108 13.62 7.95 -7.19
N ILE A 109 13.37 6.70 -6.80
CA ILE A 109 12.61 6.42 -5.58
C ILE A 109 13.49 6.63 -4.34
N ALA A 110 13.08 7.58 -3.50
CA ALA A 110 13.81 7.95 -2.28
C ALA A 110 13.51 7.01 -1.10
N ARG A 111 12.25 6.58 -0.94
CA ARG A 111 11.85 5.62 0.10
C ARG A 111 10.87 4.59 -0.43
N ARG A 112 10.95 3.39 0.14
CA ARG A 112 10.10 2.25 -0.20
C ARG A 112 9.63 1.58 1.08
N PHE A 113 8.34 1.36 1.19
CA PHE A 113 7.74 0.59 2.27
C PHE A 113 6.93 -0.55 1.67
N TYR A 114 7.04 -1.73 2.26
CA TYR A 114 6.24 -2.90 1.91
C TYR A 114 5.26 -3.13 3.05
N LEU A 115 3.98 -2.99 2.74
CA LEU A 115 2.91 -2.82 3.71
C LEU A 115 1.81 -3.83 3.38
N PRO A 116 1.57 -4.85 4.22
CA PRO A 116 0.41 -5.70 4.05
C PRO A 116 -0.86 -4.90 4.32
N LEU A 117 -1.79 -4.90 3.37
CA LEU A 117 -3.12 -4.36 3.56
C LEU A 117 -4.03 -5.44 4.13
N THR A 118 -4.80 -5.05 5.13
CA THR A 118 -5.82 -5.87 5.76
C THR A 118 -7.12 -5.07 5.84
N GLN A 119 -8.24 -5.77 5.95
CA GLN A 119 -9.55 -5.12 6.12
C GLN A 119 -9.84 -4.06 5.05
N VAL A 120 -9.57 -4.38 3.77
CA VAL A 120 -9.96 -3.51 2.67
C VAL A 120 -11.49 -3.44 2.63
N ARG A 121 -12.03 -2.23 2.59
CA ARG A 121 -13.46 -1.95 2.57
C ARG A 121 -13.71 -0.86 1.53
N ALA A 122 -14.51 -1.19 0.51
CA ALA A 122 -15.07 -0.19 -0.38
C ALA A 122 -16.44 0.23 0.17
N ALA A 123 -16.59 1.51 0.55
CA ALA A 123 -17.84 2.07 1.06
C ALA A 123 -18.18 3.36 0.32
N GLY A 124 -19.00 3.25 -0.73
CA GLY A 124 -19.42 4.40 -1.53
C GLY A 124 -18.24 5.12 -2.19
N PRO A 125 -18.05 6.44 -1.95
CA PRO A 125 -16.98 7.22 -2.58
C PRO A 125 -15.61 6.99 -1.94
N LEU A 126 -15.49 6.22 -0.86
CA LEU A 126 -14.22 6.02 -0.17
C LEU A 126 -13.88 4.53 -0.04
N ILE A 127 -12.65 4.18 -0.39
CA ILE A 127 -12.04 2.90 -0.09
C ILE A 127 -11.12 3.08 1.10
N THR A 128 -11.27 2.28 2.14
CA THR A 128 -10.40 2.29 3.32
C THR A 128 -9.70 0.94 3.47
N ALA A 129 -8.46 0.98 3.94
CA ALA A 129 -7.67 -0.21 4.24
C ALA A 129 -6.82 0.02 5.49
N GLN A 130 -6.64 -1.04 6.27
CA GLN A 130 -5.77 -1.02 7.44
C GLN A 130 -4.41 -1.63 7.10
N ILE A 131 -3.36 -0.95 7.50
CA ILE A 131 -1.98 -1.36 7.30
C ILE A 131 -1.44 -1.81 8.65
N GLY A 132 -1.03 -3.07 8.72
CA GLY A 132 -0.48 -3.61 9.97
C GLY A 132 0.19 -4.95 9.76
N VAL A 133 1.31 -5.14 10.44
CA VAL A 133 2.02 -6.43 10.50
C VAL A 133 1.38 -7.41 11.49
N ASP A 134 0.37 -6.96 12.24
CA ASP A 134 -0.39 -7.77 13.21
C ASP A 134 -0.87 -9.09 12.61
N PHE A 135 -1.33 -9.07 11.36
CA PHE A 135 -1.77 -10.29 10.69
C PHE A 135 -0.62 -11.31 10.53
N PHE A 136 0.59 -10.88 10.17
CA PHE A 136 1.75 -11.76 10.12
C PHE A 136 2.15 -12.26 11.51
N MET A 137 2.09 -11.39 12.52
CA MET A 137 2.48 -11.74 13.89
C MET A 137 1.48 -12.68 14.57
N ARG A 138 0.21 -12.67 14.15
CA ARG A 138 -0.82 -13.60 14.61
C ARG A 138 -0.82 -14.94 13.87
N GLN A 139 -0.14 -15.04 12.73
CA GLN A 139 -0.04 -16.30 12.01
C GLN A 139 0.83 -17.29 12.76
N GLN A 140 0.44 -18.56 12.72
CA GLN A 140 1.28 -19.63 13.25
C GLN A 140 2.59 -19.68 12.46
N ALA A 141 3.71 -19.66 13.18
CA ALA A 141 5.05 -19.74 12.58
C ALA A 141 5.26 -21.02 11.76
N VAL A 142 4.57 -22.12 12.13
CA VAL A 142 4.64 -23.41 11.45
C VAL A 142 3.26 -23.77 10.93
N LYS A 143 3.13 -23.89 9.60
CA LYS A 143 1.88 -24.31 8.93
C LYS A 143 1.66 -25.83 8.98
N LEU A 144 2.72 -26.60 9.24
CA LEU A 144 2.64 -28.05 9.33
C LEU A 144 2.14 -28.46 10.71
N ARG A 145 0.91 -28.97 10.78
CA ARG A 145 0.36 -29.55 12.00
C ARG A 145 0.47 -31.07 11.94
N ALA A 146 0.90 -31.67 13.04
CA ALA A 146 0.81 -33.12 13.21
C ALA A 146 -0.67 -33.52 13.25
N ASN A 147 -1.09 -34.31 12.26
CA ASN A 147 -2.39 -34.93 12.18
C ASN A 147 -2.23 -36.36 11.62
N PRO A 148 -3.24 -37.25 11.71
CA PRO A 148 -3.12 -38.62 11.22
C PRO A 148 -2.79 -38.75 9.72
N HIS A 149 -2.97 -37.70 8.92
CA HIS A 149 -2.60 -37.69 7.51
C HIS A 149 -1.15 -37.25 7.27
N THR A 150 -0.61 -36.37 8.11
CA THR A 150 0.77 -35.85 8.00
C THR A 150 1.78 -36.67 8.81
N LEU A 151 1.35 -37.34 9.88
CA LEU A 151 2.14 -38.23 10.75
C LEU A 151 1.30 -39.45 11.17
N PRO A 152 1.08 -40.44 10.27
CA PRO A 152 0.22 -41.60 10.53
C PRO A 152 0.78 -42.62 11.55
N GLY A 153 2.02 -42.45 12.03
CA GLY A 153 2.70 -43.43 12.91
C GLY A 153 2.88 -43.01 14.37
N ILE A 154 2.25 -41.91 14.81
CA ILE A 154 2.42 -41.36 16.17
C ILE A 154 1.28 -41.72 17.14
N PHE A 155 0.21 -42.35 16.64
CA PHE A 155 -0.93 -42.84 17.42
C PHE A 155 -1.09 -44.34 17.27
#